data_AF-A0AAW2WS66-F1
#
_entry.id   AF-A0AAW2WS66-F1
#
_cell.length_a   1.000
_cell.length_b   1.000
_cell.length_c   1.000
_cell.angle_alpha   90.00
_cell.angle_beta   90.00
_cell.angle_gamma   90.00
#
_symmetry.space_group_name_H-M   'P 1'
#
loop_
_entity.id
_entity.type
_entity.pdbx_description
1 polymer ?
#
loop_
_entity_poly.entity_id
_entity_poly.type
_entity_poly.pdbx_seq_one_letter_code
_entity_poly.pdbx_strand_id
1 'polypeptide(L)'
;MAPANITANVNTIPMLNGSNFKSWKENLEIVLGVMDLDLALGKDSPPALTDKSTSKEKREKERWEKSNRMCVMIMKKSIAEPFRCTMSETLANAKD
;
A
#
# COMPACT_ATOMS: atom_id res chain seq x y z
N MET A 1 -16.98 2.15 -4.27
CA MET A 1 -17.10 1.04 -3.31
C MET A 1 -17.58 1.61 -1.97
N ALA A 2 -18.53 0.96 -1.30
CA ALA A 2 -19.02 1.42 0.01
C ALA A 2 -17.98 1.19 1.12
N PRO A 3 -17.94 2.01 2.19
CA PRO A 3 -16.96 1.86 3.28
C PRO A 3 -16.99 0.49 3.96
N ALA A 4 -18.17 -0.12 4.10
CA ALA A 4 -18.33 -1.45 4.69
C ALA A 4 -17.58 -2.54 3.89
N ASN A 5 -17.56 -2.41 2.56
CA ASN A 5 -16.89 -3.37 1.68
C ASN A 5 -15.35 -3.24 1.76
N ILE A 6 -14.84 -2.02 2.02
CA ILE A 6 -13.41 -1.78 2.22
C ILE A 6 -12.93 -2.50 3.49
N THR A 7 -13.63 -2.32 4.62
CA THR A 7 -13.24 -2.97 5.87
C THR A 7 -13.34 -4.50 5.79
N ALA A 8 -14.39 -5.02 5.15
CA ALA A 8 -14.55 -6.45 4.92
C ALA A 8 -13.36 -7.05 4.13
N ASN A 9 -12.98 -6.42 3.01
CA ASN A 9 -11.88 -6.88 2.18
C ASN A 9 -10.53 -6.83 2.90
N VAL A 10 -10.26 -5.79 3.69
CA VAL A 10 -9.00 -5.70 4.44
C VAL A 10 -8.91 -6.78 5.53
N ASN A 11 -10.04 -7.22 6.09
CA ASN A 11 -10.07 -8.25 7.12
C ASN A 11 -9.86 -9.68 6.58
N THR A 12 -9.87 -9.90 5.26
CA THR A 12 -9.56 -11.21 4.66
C THR A 12 -8.06 -11.46 4.56
N ILE A 13 -7.23 -10.44 4.73
CA ILE A 13 -5.76 -10.58 4.73
C ILE A 13 -5.36 -11.20 6.08
N PRO A 14 -4.71 -12.39 6.10
CA PRO A 14 -4.28 -13.02 7.34
C PRO A 14 -3.23 -12.13 8.04
N MET A 15 -3.11 -12.20 9.36
CA MET A 15 -2.00 -11.48 10.02
C MET A 15 -0.65 -12.13 9.70
N LEU A 16 0.35 -11.33 9.34
CA LEU A 16 1.72 -11.82 9.13
C LEU A 16 2.31 -12.28 10.46
N ASN A 17 2.72 -13.55 10.54
CA ASN A 17 3.22 -14.20 11.76
C ASN A 17 4.58 -14.92 11.58
N GLY A 18 5.32 -14.54 10.54
CA GLY A 18 6.67 -15.06 10.25
C GLY A 18 6.71 -16.33 9.40
N SER A 19 5.72 -17.23 9.52
CA SER A 19 5.67 -18.47 8.73
C SER A 19 4.77 -18.40 7.50
N ASN A 20 3.90 -17.38 7.42
CA ASN A 20 2.84 -17.29 6.42
C ASN A 20 3.07 -16.25 5.31
N PHE A 21 4.31 -15.78 5.11
CA PHE A 21 4.61 -14.68 4.18
C PHE A 21 4.01 -14.86 2.77
N LYS A 22 4.13 -16.06 2.18
CA LYS A 22 3.60 -16.34 0.84
C LYS A 22 2.07 -16.14 0.79
N SER A 23 1.35 -16.75 1.72
CA SER A 23 -0.11 -16.64 1.79
C SER A 23 -0.56 -15.22 2.13
N TRP A 24 0.16 -14.53 3.03
CA TRP A 24 -0.07 -13.12 3.34
C TRP A 24 0.07 -12.23 2.12
N LYS A 25 1.17 -12.39 1.37
CA LYS A 25 1.46 -11.60 0.16
C LYS A 25 0.41 -11.82 -0.93
N GLU A 26 0.06 -13.06 -1.22
CA GLU A 26 -0.94 -13.39 -2.24
C GLU A 26 -2.32 -12.77 -1.90
N ASN A 27 -2.78 -12.89 -0.65
CA ASN A 27 -4.05 -12.30 -0.22
C ASN A 27 -4.02 -10.77 -0.25
N LEU A 28 -2.89 -10.18 0.15
CA LEU A 28 -2.68 -8.74 0.10
C LEU A 28 -2.77 -8.21 -1.34
N GLU A 29 -2.09 -8.85 -2.29
CA GLU A 29 -2.10 -8.46 -3.71
C GLU A 29 -3.50 -8.57 -4.31
N ILE A 30 -4.24 -9.65 -4.02
CA ILE A 30 -5.62 -9.83 -4.49
C ILE A 30 -6.54 -8.73 -3.95
N VAL A 31 -6.48 -8.45 -2.65
CA VAL A 31 -7.33 -7.43 -2.02
C VAL A 31 -7.01 -6.03 -2.57
N LEU A 32 -5.74 -5.71 -2.76
CA LEU A 32 -5.32 -4.44 -3.32
C LEU A 32 -5.76 -4.28 -4.79
N GLY A 33 -5.69 -5.36 -5.59
CA GLY A 33 -6.21 -5.37 -6.96
C GLY A 33 -7.73 -5.17 -7.03
N VAL A 34 -8.51 -5.86 -6.19
CA VAL A 34 -9.97 -5.70 -6.11
C VAL A 34 -10.39 -4.28 -5.70
N MET A 35 -9.51 -3.58 -4.99
CA MET A 35 -9.75 -2.21 -4.52
C MET A 35 -9.21 -1.12 -5.45
N ASP A 36 -8.63 -1.48 -6.61
CA ASP A 36 -7.92 -0.57 -7.53
C ASP A 36 -6.78 0.21 -6.83
N LEU A 37 -6.06 -0.46 -5.91
CA LEU A 37 -4.93 0.09 -5.15
C LEU A 37 -3.60 -0.54 -5.56
N ASP A 38 -3.58 -1.44 -6.52
CA ASP A 38 -2.39 -2.12 -7.06
C ASP A 38 -1.46 -1.22 -7.88
N LEU A 39 -1.91 0.00 -8.23
CA LEU A 39 -1.16 0.92 -9.06
C LEU A 39 0.23 1.28 -8.50
N ALA A 40 0.37 1.40 -7.17
CA ALA A 40 1.66 1.63 -6.51
C ALA A 40 2.52 0.36 -6.32
N LEU A 41 1.95 -0.83 -6.54
CA LEU A 41 2.70 -2.09 -6.48
C LEU A 41 3.39 -2.41 -7.81
N GLY A 42 2.76 -2.03 -8.92
CA GLY A 42 3.23 -2.36 -10.28
C GLY A 42 3.94 -1.23 -11.02
N LYS A 43 3.90 0.01 -10.51
CA LYS A 43 4.54 1.17 -11.14
C LYS A 43 5.42 1.92 -10.15
N ASP A 44 6.60 2.32 -10.62
CA ASP A 44 7.47 3.24 -9.91
C ASP A 44 6.74 4.56 -9.59
N SER A 45 7.23 5.25 -8.56
CA SER A 45 6.71 6.57 -8.20
C SER A 45 6.75 7.51 -9.41
N PRO A 46 5.62 8.15 -9.76
CA PRO A 46 5.60 9.19 -10.77
C PRO A 46 6.60 10.30 -10.43
N PRO A 47 7.19 10.95 -11.44
CA PRO A 47 8.12 12.04 -11.23
C PRO A 47 7.45 13.20 -10.46
N ALA A 48 8.28 14.04 -9.85
CA ALA A 48 7.79 15.26 -9.22
C ALA A 48 7.06 16.14 -10.24
N LEU A 49 5.92 16.69 -9.83
CA LEU A 49 5.17 17.60 -10.69
C LEU A 49 5.93 18.92 -10.78
N THR A 50 6.02 19.43 -11.99
CA THR A 50 6.50 20.78 -12.31
C THR A 50 5.33 21.66 -12.77
N ASP A 51 5.55 22.98 -12.90
CA ASP A 51 4.55 23.91 -13.43
C ASP A 51 4.10 23.57 -14.87
N LYS A 52 4.93 22.84 -15.61
CA LYS A 52 4.64 22.38 -16.98
C LYS A 52 3.83 21.08 -17.03
N SER A 53 3.56 20.46 -15.89
CA SER A 53 2.87 19.17 -15.85
C SER A 53 1.44 19.30 -16.36
N THR A 54 1.09 18.39 -17.25
CA THR A 54 -0.25 18.26 -17.81
C THR A 54 -1.25 17.86 -16.73
N SER A 55 -2.54 18.15 -16.96
CA SER A 55 -3.62 17.69 -16.07
C SER A 55 -3.63 16.16 -15.92
N LYS A 56 -3.21 15.43 -16.96
CA LYS A 56 -3.12 13.96 -16.94
C LYS A 56 -2.04 13.48 -15.97
N GLU A 57 -0.84 14.03 -16.03
CA GLU A 57 0.27 13.67 -15.13
C GLU A 57 -0.07 13.98 -13.67
N LYS A 58 -0.72 15.13 -13.41
CA LYS A 58 -1.22 15.48 -12.07
C LYS A 58 -2.19 14.42 -11.53
N ARG A 59 -3.17 14.02 -12.35
CA ARG A 59 -4.16 12.99 -11.98
C ARG A 59 -3.52 11.62 -11.78
N GLU A 60 -2.54 11.25 -12.58
CA GLU A 60 -1.81 9.99 -12.44
C GLU A 60 -1.01 9.96 -11.13
N LYS A 61 -0.34 11.05 -10.79
CA LYS A 61 0.36 11.18 -9.51
C LYS A 61 -0.59 11.09 -8.31
N GLU A 62 -1.70 11.82 -8.32
CA GLU A 62 -2.70 11.76 -7.24
C GLU A 62 -3.25 10.33 -7.04
N ARG A 63 -3.52 9.62 -8.14
CA ARG A 63 -3.97 8.22 -8.10
C ARG A 63 -2.91 7.31 -7.51
N TRP A 64 -1.66 7.46 -7.92
CA TRP A 64 -0.54 6.69 -7.38
C TRP A 64 -0.31 6.97 -5.90
N GLU A 65 -0.30 8.22 -5.47
CA GLU A 65 -0.11 8.60 -4.07
C GLU A 65 -1.23 8.07 -3.18
N LYS A 66 -2.48 8.13 -3.66
CA LYS A 66 -3.63 7.55 -2.95
C LYS A 66 -3.50 6.03 -2.81
N SER A 67 -3.14 5.35 -3.89
CA SER A 67 -2.89 3.90 -3.91
C SER A 67 -1.76 3.54 -2.93
N ASN A 68 -0.60 4.18 -3.04
CA ASN A 68 0.56 3.95 -2.17
C ASN A 68 0.21 4.17 -0.68
N ARG A 69 -0.43 5.30 -0.35
CA ARG A 69 -0.85 5.62 1.01
C ARG A 69 -1.77 4.54 1.60
N MET A 70 -2.71 4.02 0.81
CA MET A 70 -3.65 3.01 1.28
C MET A 70 -2.99 1.63 1.40
N CYS A 71 -2.15 1.23 0.43
CA CYS A 71 -1.35 0.01 0.50
C CYS A 71 -0.52 -0.05 1.79
N VAL A 72 0.16 1.04 2.15
CA VAL A 72 0.96 1.13 3.38
C VAL A 72 0.09 0.96 4.63
N MET A 73 -1.09 1.60 4.69
CA MET A 73 -1.99 1.44 5.83
C MET A 73 -2.49 0.00 5.99
N ILE A 74 -2.86 -0.65 4.88
CA ILE A 74 -3.33 -2.04 4.88
C ILE A 74 -2.21 -3.00 5.28
N MET A 75 -1.02 -2.85 4.70
CA MET A 75 0.16 -3.64 5.07
C MET A 75 0.45 -3.52 6.57
N LYS A 76 0.56 -2.30 7.09
CA LYS A 76 0.80 -2.04 8.53
C LYS A 76 -0.26 -2.69 9.42
N LYS A 77 -1.54 -2.61 9.06
CA LYS A 77 -2.63 -3.25 9.81
C LYS A 77 -2.48 -4.78 9.82
N SER A 78 -2.11 -5.37 8.69
CA SER A 78 -2.00 -6.82 8.52
C SER A 78 -0.70 -7.43 9.06
N ILE A 79 0.27 -6.63 9.50
CA ILE A 79 1.48 -7.10 10.17
C ILE A 79 1.23 -7.18 11.69
N ALA A 80 1.58 -8.30 12.34
CA ALA A 80 1.41 -8.41 13.79
C ALA A 80 2.39 -7.50 14.54
N GLU A 81 1.95 -6.95 15.67
CA GLU A 81 2.66 -5.90 16.43
C GLU A 81 4.13 -6.21 16.74
N PRO A 82 4.52 -7.44 17.12
CA PRO A 82 5.93 -7.80 17.32
C PRO A 82 6.81 -7.60 16.08
N PHE A 83 6.23 -7.68 14.88
CA PHE A 83 6.93 -7.48 13.60
C PHE A 83 6.77 -6.06 13.05
N ARG A 84 5.99 -5.18 13.70
CA ARG A 84 5.82 -3.77 13.27
C ARG A 84 7.01 -2.90 13.66
N CYS A 85 7.65 -3.19 14.79
CA CYS A 85 8.77 -2.37 15.31
C CYS A 85 9.92 -2.24 14.32
N THR A 86 10.22 -3.30 13.56
CA THR A 86 11.30 -3.31 12.57
C THR A 86 11.06 -2.36 11.39
N MET A 87 9.81 -2.00 11.08
CA MET A 87 9.52 -1.10 9.95
C MET A 87 9.65 0.39 10.28
N SER A 88 9.52 0.78 11.55
CA SER A 88 9.67 2.19 11.96
C SER A 88 11.15 2.61 12.03
N GLU A 89 12.05 1.69 12.39
CA GLU A 89 13.49 1.96 12.49
C GLU A 89 14.16 2.13 11.13
N THR A 90 13.74 1.39 10.09
CA THR A 90 14.35 1.53 8.76
C THR A 90 13.98 2.83 8.05
N LEU A 91 12.79 3.40 8.32
CA LEU A 91 12.35 4.65 7.68
C LEU A 91 13.01 5.90 8.29
N ALA A 92 13.51 5.79 9.53
CA ALA A 92 14.29 6.85 10.17
C ALA A 92 15.72 6.95 9.60
N ASN A 93 16.27 5.83 9.13
CA ASN A 93 17.68 5.71 8.73
C ASN A 93 17.90 5.85 7.21
N ALA A 94 16.84 6.09 6.43
CA ALA A 94 16.91 6.33 4.98
C ALA A 94 17.00 7.82 4.63
N LYS A 95 17.38 8.65 5.61
CA LYS A 95 17.83 10.03 5.43
C LYS A 95 19.28 10.15 5.91
N ASP A 96 20.18 9.47 5.20
CA ASP A 96 21.61 9.77 5.14
C ASP A 96 22.14 9.36 3.75
#